data_AF-A0A811VG03-F1
#
_entry.id   AF-A0A811VG03-F1
#
_cell.length_a   1.000
_cell.length_b   1.000
_cell.length_c   1.000
_cell.angle_alpha   90.00
_cell.angle_beta   90.00
_cell.angle_gamma   90.00
#
_symmetry.space_group_name_H-M   'P 1'
#
loop_
_entity.id
_entity.type
_entity.pdbx_description
1 polymer ?
#
loop_
_entity_poly.entity_id
_entity_poly.type
_entity_poly.pdbx_seq_one_letter_code
_entity_poly.pdbx_strand_id
1 'polypeptide(L)'
;MIQIENTYFELGQSSQRDCLIICDRGVMDASAYISKEKWEKMMSANNWNPIELRDNRYHQILHLVSAANGAEDFYTTEDHACRSEGVDIARELDYKSAAAWVGHPYFDVIDNSTNFETKMNRLIEAVCQKVGIDIGDRLLATSRKLKFLVASLPPDSEFPPFQDFDVVHHYLQSSGPKVQARLRKRGQKNHWSYIHTIRRPNVHGQSRIEVKTQLTHRDYMNLLAQRDDAHFTIYKRRRCFLINNQYFQLDIYREPSHPRCKGLILLETYSSHTGDALKNYMPKFLNIVKEVTGDPAYSMFNLSLREDWSTTKKFWPALPEEVTTTNGNKVKPTNGVSNMQLVLNGHAKG
;
A
#
# COMPACT_ATOMS: atom_id res chain seq x y z
N MET A 1 -26.15 13.82 -7.98
CA MET A 1 -24.91 14.16 -7.26
C MET A 1 -25.19 15.11 -6.10
N ILE A 2 -25.60 16.36 -6.35
CA ILE A 2 -25.87 17.37 -5.28
C ILE A 2 -26.79 16.84 -4.17
N GLN A 3 -27.91 16.21 -4.53
CA GLN A 3 -28.84 15.68 -3.52
C GLN A 3 -28.20 14.60 -2.64
N ILE A 4 -27.39 13.72 -3.22
CA ILE A 4 -26.69 12.65 -2.49
C ILE A 4 -25.69 13.26 -1.52
N GLU A 5 -24.89 14.21 -1.99
CA GLU A 5 -23.93 14.94 -1.16
C GLU A 5 -24.63 15.70 -0.03
N ASN A 6 -25.76 16.37 -0.28
CA ASN A 6 -26.52 17.07 0.76
C ASN A 6 -26.97 16.09 1.86
N THR A 7 -27.49 14.92 1.49
CA THR A 7 -27.86 13.88 2.46
C THR A 7 -26.69 13.48 3.34
N TYR A 8 -25.50 13.29 2.77
CA TYR A 8 -24.32 12.94 3.56
C TYR A 8 -23.78 14.10 4.39
N PHE A 9 -23.88 15.34 3.90
CA PHE A 9 -23.49 16.53 4.66
C PHE A 9 -24.40 16.74 5.88
N GLU A 10 -25.71 16.59 5.71
CA GLU A 10 -26.67 16.62 6.82
C GLU A 10 -26.42 15.49 7.82
N LEU A 11 -26.12 14.28 7.33
CA LEU A 11 -25.75 13.15 8.18
C LEU A 11 -24.45 13.44 8.96
N GLY A 12 -23.45 14.03 8.32
CA GLY A 12 -22.20 14.45 8.96
C GLY A 12 -22.43 15.51 10.03
N GLN A 13 -23.28 16.51 9.75
CA GLN A 13 -23.62 17.57 10.71
C GLN A 13 -24.40 17.05 11.93
N SER A 14 -25.23 16.02 11.75
CA SER A 14 -25.96 15.39 12.85
C SER A 14 -25.11 14.39 13.68
N SER A 15 -23.89 14.09 13.24
CA SER A 15 -22.98 13.20 13.95
C SER A 15 -22.45 13.84 15.24
N GLN A 16 -22.42 13.05 16.33
CA GLN A 16 -21.81 13.44 17.61
C GLN A 16 -20.28 13.25 17.64
N ARG A 17 -19.68 12.88 16.51
CA ARG A 17 -18.25 12.63 16.35
C ARG A 17 -17.72 13.35 15.12
N ASP A 18 -16.43 13.66 15.14
CA ASP A 18 -15.70 14.19 13.99
C ASP A 18 -15.97 13.32 12.75
N CYS A 19 -16.42 13.97 11.68
CA CYS A 19 -16.83 13.31 10.45
C CYS A 19 -16.00 13.87 9.28
N LEU A 20 -15.32 12.98 8.57
CA LEU A 20 -14.68 13.29 7.29
C LEU A 20 -15.54 12.69 6.17
N ILE A 21 -16.01 13.54 5.26
CA ILE A 21 -16.79 13.13 4.09
C ILE A 21 -15.88 13.23 2.86
N ILE A 22 -15.69 12.11 2.17
CA ILE A 22 -14.88 12.03 0.96
C ILE A 22 -15.83 11.81 -0.22
N CYS A 23 -15.85 12.76 -1.15
CA CYS A 23 -16.64 12.65 -2.38
C CYS A 23 -15.76 12.06 -3.50
N ASP A 24 -16.17 10.92 -4.05
CA ASP A 24 -15.61 10.41 -5.30
C ASP A 24 -16.28 11.17 -6.46
N ARG A 25 -15.55 12.16 -6.99
CA ARG A 25 -16.04 13.25 -7.86
C ARG A 25 -16.87 14.30 -7.12
N GLY A 26 -16.83 15.53 -7.62
CA GLY A 26 -17.66 16.64 -7.17
C GLY A 26 -18.43 17.30 -8.32
N VAL A 27 -19.31 18.24 -7.98
CA VAL A 27 -20.28 18.84 -8.91
C VAL A 27 -19.62 19.49 -10.12
N MET A 28 -18.47 20.15 -9.91
CA MET A 28 -17.74 20.82 -10.99
C MET A 28 -17.18 19.82 -12.00
N ASP A 29 -16.91 18.56 -11.64
CA ASP A 29 -16.38 17.55 -12.59
C ASP A 29 -17.32 17.33 -13.78
N ALA A 30 -18.63 17.52 -13.61
CA ALA A 30 -19.58 17.41 -14.70
C ALA A 30 -19.30 18.40 -15.85
N SER A 31 -18.71 19.58 -15.58
CA SER A 31 -18.35 20.53 -16.62
C SER A 31 -17.23 20.04 -17.54
N ALA A 32 -16.44 19.03 -17.12
CA ALA A 32 -15.40 18.43 -17.95
C ALA A 32 -15.97 17.52 -19.05
N TYR A 33 -17.21 17.03 -18.88
CA TYR A 33 -17.84 16.02 -19.75
C TYR A 33 -18.94 16.58 -20.66
N ILE A 34 -19.30 17.86 -20.52
CA ILE A 34 -20.33 18.52 -21.35
C ILE A 34 -19.80 19.81 -21.96
N SER A 35 -20.45 20.30 -23.02
CA SER A 35 -20.09 21.59 -23.61
C SER A 35 -20.38 22.75 -22.64
N LYS A 36 -19.57 23.80 -22.71
CA LYS A 36 -19.72 25.01 -21.91
C LYS A 36 -21.14 25.60 -21.98
N GLU A 37 -21.74 25.64 -23.18
CA GLU A 37 -23.11 26.11 -23.40
C GLU A 37 -24.16 25.30 -22.61
N LYS A 38 -24.00 23.97 -22.57
CA LYS A 38 -24.91 23.10 -21.80
C LYS A 38 -24.71 23.30 -20.30
N TRP A 39 -23.47 23.45 -19.86
CA TRP A 39 -23.15 23.75 -18.46
C TRP A 39 -23.76 25.08 -18.01
N GLU A 40 -23.59 26.16 -18.78
CA GLU A 40 -24.14 27.48 -18.48
C GLU A 40 -25.68 27.50 -18.48
N LYS A 41 -26.32 26.77 -19.40
CA LYS A 41 -27.78 26.57 -19.39
C LYS A 41 -28.23 25.85 -18.12
N MET A 42 -27.51 24.80 -17.70
CA MET A 42 -27.84 24.06 -16.47
C MET A 42 -27.65 24.93 -15.22
N MET A 43 -26.54 25.67 -15.14
CA MET A 43 -26.29 26.62 -14.06
C MET A 43 -27.42 27.65 -13.94
N SER A 44 -27.82 28.24 -15.08
CA SER A 44 -28.88 29.25 -15.13
C SER A 44 -30.24 28.67 -14.75
N ALA A 45 -30.60 27.51 -15.31
CA ALA A 45 -31.89 26.87 -15.06
C ALA A 45 -32.10 26.45 -13.60
N ASN A 46 -31.01 26.15 -12.88
CA ASN A 46 -31.06 25.74 -11.48
C ASN A 46 -30.68 26.86 -10.50
N ASN A 47 -30.46 28.09 -10.99
CA ASN A 47 -29.98 29.22 -10.20
C ASN A 47 -28.71 28.90 -9.39
N TRP A 48 -27.80 28.14 -9.98
CA TRP A 48 -26.51 27.82 -9.36
C TRP A 48 -25.48 28.88 -9.70
N ASN A 49 -24.56 29.10 -8.75
CA ASN A 49 -23.42 29.97 -8.97
C ASN A 49 -22.10 29.22 -8.66
N PRO A 50 -21.00 29.54 -9.36
CA PRO A 50 -19.74 28.83 -9.18
C PRO A 50 -19.15 28.94 -7.77
N ILE A 51 -19.39 30.04 -7.04
CA ILE A 51 -18.84 30.21 -5.68
C ILE A 51 -19.48 29.18 -4.73
N GLU A 52 -20.79 29.02 -4.80
CA GLU A 52 -21.49 28.01 -3.99
C GLU A 52 -21.10 26.59 -4.39
N LEU A 53 -21.02 26.29 -5.68
CA LEU A 53 -20.71 24.93 -6.13
C LEU A 53 -19.24 24.55 -5.97
N ARG A 54 -18.31 25.48 -6.20
CA ARG A 54 -16.87 25.25 -6.14
C ARG A 54 -16.35 25.49 -4.72
N ASP A 55 -16.55 26.68 -4.18
CA ASP A 55 -15.80 27.20 -3.02
C ASP A 55 -16.46 26.86 -1.68
N ASN A 56 -17.78 27.07 -1.56
CA ASN A 56 -18.47 26.94 -0.27
C ASN A 56 -18.86 25.47 0.03
N ARG A 57 -18.98 24.65 -1.00
CA ARG A 57 -19.45 23.26 -0.88
C ARG A 57 -18.35 22.28 -0.46
N TYR A 58 -17.11 22.55 -0.83
CA TYR A 58 -15.99 21.63 -0.60
C TYR A 58 -14.91 22.32 0.22
N HIS A 59 -14.49 21.71 1.32
CA HIS A 59 -13.42 22.28 2.14
C HIS A 59 -12.04 22.18 1.47
N GLN A 60 -11.86 21.19 0.59
CA GLN A 60 -10.62 20.90 -0.12
C GLN A 60 -10.94 20.09 -1.37
N ILE A 61 -10.19 20.34 -2.44
CA ILE A 61 -10.22 19.57 -3.68
C ILE A 61 -8.87 18.90 -3.88
N LEU A 62 -8.88 17.59 -4.09
CA LEU A 62 -7.68 16.78 -4.34
C LEU A 62 -7.78 16.19 -5.74
N HIS A 63 -6.93 16.65 -6.65
CA HIS A 63 -6.86 16.13 -8.01
C HIS A 63 -5.71 15.12 -8.12
N LEU A 64 -6.06 13.84 -8.20
CA LEU A 64 -5.12 12.76 -8.50
C LEU A 64 -4.91 12.68 -10.02
N VAL A 65 -3.75 13.13 -10.49
CA VAL A 65 -3.40 13.13 -11.91
C VAL A 65 -3.48 11.70 -12.47
N SER A 66 -4.20 11.52 -13.57
CA SER A 66 -4.36 10.22 -14.24
C SER A 66 -3.02 9.59 -14.59
N ALA A 67 -2.92 8.25 -14.55
CA ALA A 67 -1.74 7.54 -15.05
C ALA A 67 -1.45 7.85 -16.53
N ALA A 68 -2.43 8.33 -17.29
CA ALA A 68 -2.22 8.81 -18.66
C ALA A 68 -1.29 10.04 -18.77
N ASN A 69 -0.88 10.64 -17.65
CA ASN A 69 -0.01 11.81 -17.60
C ASN A 69 1.19 11.57 -16.67
N GLY A 70 2.34 11.20 -17.22
CA GLY A 70 3.58 10.99 -16.48
C GLY A 70 3.72 9.61 -15.81
N ALA A 71 2.80 8.68 -16.08
CA ALA A 71 2.88 7.28 -15.67
C ALA A 71 2.20 6.36 -16.70
N GLU A 72 2.33 6.69 -17.99
CA GLU A 72 1.60 6.09 -19.11
C GLU A 72 1.77 4.57 -19.17
N ASP A 73 2.93 4.08 -18.74
CA ASP A 73 3.25 2.66 -18.65
C ASP A 73 2.30 1.87 -17.74
N PHE A 74 1.64 2.54 -16.80
CA PHE A 74 0.65 1.97 -15.88
C PHE A 74 -0.79 2.26 -16.31
N TYR A 75 -1.00 2.96 -17.42
CA TYR A 75 -2.34 3.25 -17.95
C TYR A 75 -2.82 2.09 -18.83
N THR A 76 -3.76 1.30 -18.29
CA THR A 76 -4.38 0.19 -19.02
C THR A 76 -5.87 0.41 -19.19
N THR A 77 -6.40 -0.04 -20.33
CA THR A 77 -7.84 -0.17 -20.63
C THR A 77 -8.31 -1.64 -20.56
N GLU A 78 -7.36 -2.60 -20.53
CA GLU A 78 -7.64 -4.03 -20.38
C GLU A 78 -8.32 -4.32 -19.03
N ASP A 79 -9.37 -5.16 -19.04
CA ASP A 79 -10.18 -5.56 -17.88
C ASP A 79 -10.97 -4.43 -17.16
N HIS A 80 -11.07 -3.23 -17.74
CA HIS A 80 -11.83 -2.12 -17.17
C HIS A 80 -13.19 -1.90 -17.87
N ALA A 81 -14.29 -2.24 -17.19
CA ALA A 81 -15.65 -2.08 -17.72
C ALA A 81 -16.06 -0.60 -17.98
N CYS A 82 -15.34 0.37 -17.43
CA CYS A 82 -15.71 1.79 -17.45
C CYS A 82 -14.68 2.70 -18.14
N ARG A 83 -13.61 2.15 -18.71
CA ARG A 83 -12.52 2.94 -19.32
C ARG A 83 -12.29 2.45 -20.74
N SER A 84 -12.70 3.27 -21.72
CA SER A 84 -12.63 2.94 -23.15
C SER A 84 -11.69 3.87 -23.92
N GLU A 85 -11.30 4.98 -23.31
CA GLU A 85 -10.50 6.02 -23.91
C GLU A 85 -9.00 5.69 -23.90
N GLY A 86 -8.35 5.97 -25.04
CA GLY A 86 -6.90 5.87 -25.16
C GLY A 86 -6.17 6.92 -24.31
N VAL A 87 -4.87 6.74 -24.13
CA VAL A 87 -4.01 7.57 -23.26
C VAL A 87 -4.18 9.07 -23.55
N ASP A 88 -4.21 9.49 -24.81
CA ASP A 88 -4.28 10.91 -25.16
C ASP A 88 -5.62 11.55 -24.76
N ILE A 89 -6.73 10.87 -25.02
CA ILE A 89 -8.07 11.33 -24.63
C ILE A 89 -8.18 11.34 -23.11
N ALA A 90 -7.64 10.32 -22.44
CA ALA A 90 -7.63 10.26 -20.98
C ALA A 90 -6.84 11.41 -20.36
N ARG A 91 -5.71 11.78 -20.96
CA ARG A 91 -4.90 12.94 -20.55
C ARG A 91 -5.65 14.25 -20.77
N GLU A 92 -6.35 14.41 -21.89
CA GLU A 92 -7.17 15.60 -22.15
C GLU A 92 -8.32 15.72 -21.13
N LEU A 93 -9.00 14.62 -20.83
CA LEU A 93 -10.07 14.57 -19.83
C LEU A 93 -9.56 14.86 -18.42
N ASP A 94 -8.35 14.39 -18.08
CA ASP A 94 -7.66 14.71 -16.82
C ASP A 94 -7.45 16.23 -16.68
N TYR A 95 -6.90 16.87 -17.72
CA TYR A 95 -6.73 18.32 -17.74
C TYR A 95 -8.05 19.09 -17.64
N LYS A 96 -9.10 18.65 -18.35
CA LYS A 96 -10.44 19.27 -18.26
C LYS A 96 -11.04 19.13 -16.86
N SER A 97 -10.85 17.97 -16.22
CA SER A 97 -11.33 17.71 -14.87
C SER A 97 -10.58 18.60 -13.86
N ALA A 98 -9.26 18.73 -13.96
CA ALA A 98 -8.49 19.67 -13.14
C ALA A 98 -8.93 21.12 -13.37
N ALA A 99 -9.12 21.53 -14.63
CA ALA A 99 -9.53 22.88 -15.02
C ALA A 99 -10.90 23.28 -14.45
N ALA A 100 -11.82 22.32 -14.27
CA ALA A 100 -13.13 22.57 -13.69
C ALA A 100 -13.08 23.12 -12.25
N TRP A 101 -11.98 22.84 -11.53
CA TRP A 101 -11.78 23.27 -10.14
C TRP A 101 -10.86 24.49 -10.00
N VAL A 102 -10.34 25.03 -11.10
CA VAL A 102 -9.48 26.21 -11.06
C VAL A 102 -10.20 27.38 -10.38
N GLY A 103 -9.50 27.99 -9.43
CA GLY A 103 -10.00 29.07 -8.59
C GLY A 103 -10.57 28.65 -7.24
N HIS A 104 -10.67 27.35 -6.94
CA HIS A 104 -10.94 26.89 -5.58
C HIS A 104 -9.78 27.29 -4.65
N PRO A 105 -10.04 27.85 -3.45
CA PRO A 105 -8.97 28.33 -2.55
C PRO A 105 -8.05 27.22 -2.00
N TYR A 106 -8.53 25.98 -1.97
CA TYR A 106 -7.80 24.82 -1.45
C TYR A 106 -7.81 23.70 -2.49
N PHE A 107 -6.91 23.79 -3.47
CA PHE A 107 -6.81 22.85 -4.58
C PHE A 107 -5.42 22.24 -4.64
N ASP A 108 -5.33 20.94 -4.34
CA ASP A 108 -4.09 20.18 -4.31
C ASP A 108 -4.01 19.22 -5.50
N VAL A 109 -2.92 19.28 -6.26
CA VAL A 109 -2.67 18.41 -7.41
C VAL A 109 -1.62 17.37 -7.03
N ILE A 110 -2.01 16.10 -7.07
CA ILE A 110 -1.14 14.96 -6.75
C ILE A 110 -0.70 14.28 -8.05
N ASP A 111 0.50 14.64 -8.50
CA ASP A 111 1.09 14.19 -9.77
C ASP A 111 1.66 12.75 -9.72
N ASN A 112 2.17 12.28 -10.86
CA ASN A 112 2.80 10.97 -11.00
C ASN A 112 4.34 10.99 -10.89
N SER A 113 4.94 12.03 -10.30
CA SER A 113 6.41 12.15 -10.17
C SER A 113 7.07 11.09 -9.28
N THR A 114 6.28 10.34 -8.51
CA THR A 114 6.73 9.32 -7.58
C THR A 114 5.99 7.99 -7.82
N ASN A 115 6.48 6.89 -7.23
CA ASN A 115 5.75 5.63 -7.24
C ASN A 115 4.35 5.77 -6.58
N PHE A 116 3.47 4.80 -6.85
CA PHE A 116 2.07 4.81 -6.40
C PHE A 116 1.91 4.97 -4.88
N GLU A 117 2.70 4.26 -4.07
CA GLU A 117 2.60 4.34 -2.60
C GLU A 117 2.99 5.74 -2.10
N THR A 118 4.07 6.32 -2.61
CA THR A 118 4.50 7.68 -2.27
C THR A 118 3.47 8.72 -2.76
N LYS A 119 2.85 8.50 -3.93
CA LYS A 119 1.76 9.34 -4.43
C LYS A 119 0.56 9.33 -3.47
N MET A 120 0.16 8.14 -3.01
CA MET A 120 -0.91 7.98 -2.04
C MET A 120 -0.57 8.59 -0.68
N ASN A 121 0.68 8.50 -0.22
CA ASN A 121 1.11 9.17 1.01
C ASN A 121 0.99 10.70 0.89
N ARG A 122 1.40 11.30 -0.24
CA ARG A 122 1.21 12.74 -0.50
C ARG A 122 -0.26 13.16 -0.48
N LEU A 123 -1.15 12.33 -1.04
CA LEU A 123 -2.60 12.54 -0.95
C LEU A 123 -3.07 12.56 0.51
N ILE A 124 -2.70 11.55 1.29
CA ILE A 124 -3.12 11.43 2.70
C ILE A 124 -2.55 12.59 3.52
N GLU A 125 -1.29 12.96 3.29
CA GLU A 125 -0.65 14.13 3.92
C GLU A 125 -1.42 15.41 3.63
N ALA A 126 -1.83 15.67 2.39
CA ALA A 126 -2.62 16.83 2.02
C ALA A 126 -3.98 16.88 2.75
N VAL A 127 -4.66 15.74 2.90
CA VAL A 127 -5.90 15.64 3.70
C VAL A 127 -5.62 15.93 5.18
N CYS A 128 -4.60 15.29 5.74
CA CYS A 128 -4.29 15.42 7.17
C CYS A 128 -3.84 16.82 7.55
N GLN A 129 -3.01 17.48 6.73
CA GLN A 129 -2.63 18.88 6.93
C GLN A 129 -3.86 19.80 6.95
N LYS A 130 -4.84 19.54 6.07
CA LYS A 130 -6.08 20.33 6.02
C LYS A 130 -6.97 20.13 7.24
N VAL A 131 -7.07 18.90 7.74
CA VAL A 131 -7.88 18.56 8.93
C VAL A 131 -7.13 18.85 10.24
N GLY A 132 -5.84 19.17 10.19
CA GLY A 132 -5.01 19.40 11.37
C GLY A 132 -4.61 18.13 12.11
N ILE A 133 -4.55 16.99 11.42
CA ILE A 133 -4.11 15.71 11.96
C ILE A 133 -2.60 15.59 11.80
N ASP A 134 -1.89 15.39 12.92
CA ASP A 134 -0.47 15.02 12.88
C ASP A 134 -0.33 13.61 12.28
N ILE A 135 0.32 13.55 11.12
CA ILE A 135 0.52 12.33 10.35
C ILE A 135 1.59 11.41 10.93
N GLY A 136 2.43 11.92 11.84
CA GLY A 136 3.56 11.21 12.43
C GLY A 136 4.47 10.55 11.39
N ASP A 137 5.26 9.58 11.83
CA ASP A 137 6.29 8.91 11.01
C ASP A 137 5.71 8.08 9.85
N ARG A 138 4.54 7.47 10.05
CA ARG A 138 4.02 6.41 9.17
C ARG A 138 3.65 6.90 7.77
N LEU A 139 3.18 8.13 7.64
CA LEU A 139 2.62 8.68 6.41
C LEU A 139 3.56 9.67 5.70
N LEU A 140 4.76 9.90 6.27
CA LEU A 140 5.79 10.67 5.58
C LEU A 140 6.16 10.01 4.25
N ALA A 141 6.47 10.81 3.23
CA ALA A 141 6.84 10.32 1.90
C ALA A 141 8.05 9.36 1.92
N THR A 142 8.92 9.50 2.92
CA THR A 142 10.12 8.67 3.18
C THR A 142 9.81 7.38 3.95
N SER A 143 8.57 7.19 4.42
CA SER A 143 8.14 5.99 5.13
C SER A 143 8.20 4.77 4.22
N ARG A 144 8.95 3.75 4.65
CA ARG A 144 9.13 2.49 3.91
C ARG A 144 8.81 1.30 4.78
N LYS A 145 8.40 0.20 4.14
CA LYS A 145 8.19 -1.07 4.83
C LYS A 145 9.53 -1.65 5.28
N LEU A 146 9.66 -1.94 6.55
CA LEU A 146 10.81 -2.59 7.16
C LEU A 146 10.44 -3.99 7.64
N LYS A 147 11.41 -4.90 7.60
CA LYS A 147 11.26 -6.27 8.08
C LYS A 147 12.50 -6.70 8.86
N PHE A 148 12.30 -7.29 10.02
CA PHE A 148 13.36 -7.72 10.92
C PHE A 148 13.19 -9.19 11.31
N LEU A 149 14.32 -9.89 11.44
CA LEU A 149 14.37 -11.23 12.04
C LEU A 149 14.42 -11.09 13.56
N VAL A 150 13.55 -11.81 14.26
CA VAL A 150 13.51 -11.86 15.73
C VAL A 150 13.95 -13.25 16.19
N ALA A 151 14.82 -13.31 17.19
CA ALA A 151 15.46 -14.56 17.63
C ALA A 151 14.47 -15.54 18.29
N SER A 152 13.59 -15.02 19.14
CA SER A 152 12.63 -15.80 19.91
C SER A 152 11.40 -14.97 20.27
N LEU A 153 10.30 -15.64 20.59
CA LEU A 153 9.08 -14.99 21.05
C LEU A 153 9.16 -14.78 22.57
N PRO A 154 9.16 -13.53 23.06
CA PRO A 154 9.11 -13.29 24.50
C PRO A 154 7.75 -13.66 25.11
N PRO A 155 7.66 -13.79 26.43
CA PRO A 155 6.41 -13.93 27.17
C PRO A 155 5.40 -12.83 26.85
N ASP A 156 4.12 -13.19 26.86
CA ASP A 156 3.02 -12.25 26.57
C ASP A 156 2.97 -11.05 27.52
N SER A 157 3.50 -11.18 28.74
CA SER A 157 3.58 -10.11 29.75
C SER A 157 4.51 -8.96 29.37
N GLU A 158 5.46 -9.17 28.45
CA GLU A 158 6.37 -8.12 27.99
C GLU A 158 5.77 -7.26 26.87
N PHE A 159 4.68 -7.72 26.26
CA PHE A 159 4.04 -6.97 25.18
C PHE A 159 3.11 -5.87 25.74
N PRO A 160 3.03 -4.72 25.07
CA PRO A 160 1.91 -3.80 25.26
C PRO A 160 0.61 -4.48 24.81
N PRO A 161 -0.57 -3.84 24.98
CA PRO A 161 -1.82 -4.36 24.45
C PRO A 161 -1.69 -4.81 22.99
N PHE A 162 -2.00 -6.08 22.74
CA PHE A 162 -1.83 -6.71 21.43
C PHE A 162 -3.08 -7.48 21.00
N GLN A 163 -3.17 -7.76 19.70
CA GLN A 163 -4.14 -8.70 19.14
C GLN A 163 -3.47 -9.74 18.27
N ASP A 164 -3.87 -11.00 18.45
CA ASP A 164 -3.40 -12.13 17.68
C ASP A 164 -4.43 -12.51 16.59
N PHE A 165 -3.92 -12.78 15.40
CA PHE A 165 -4.71 -13.26 14.27
C PHE A 165 -4.11 -14.53 13.70
N ASP A 166 -4.97 -15.48 13.35
CA ASP A 166 -4.56 -16.62 12.52
C ASP A 166 -4.52 -16.18 11.07
N VAL A 167 -3.39 -16.47 10.42
CA VAL A 167 -3.13 -16.07 9.03
C VAL A 167 -2.66 -17.28 8.24
N VAL A 168 -3.35 -17.55 7.14
CA VAL A 168 -3.01 -18.63 6.20
C VAL A 168 -2.80 -18.04 4.82
N HIS A 169 -1.71 -18.42 4.16
CA HIS A 169 -1.43 -18.02 2.78
C HIS A 169 -1.27 -19.24 1.87
N HIS A 170 -1.85 -19.11 0.67
CA HIS A 170 -1.73 -20.08 -0.41
C HIS A 170 -1.22 -19.36 -1.65
N TYR A 171 -0.14 -19.84 -2.24
CA TYR A 171 0.26 -19.39 -3.58
C TYR A 171 -0.58 -20.14 -4.61
N LEU A 172 -0.98 -19.44 -5.66
CA LEU A 172 -1.77 -19.98 -6.75
C LEU A 172 -0.90 -20.13 -8.00
N GLN A 173 -1.28 -21.04 -8.88
CA GLN A 173 -0.71 -21.14 -10.20
C GLN A 173 -0.93 -19.82 -10.95
N SER A 174 0.11 -19.35 -11.62
CA SER A 174 0.10 -18.08 -12.35
C SER A 174 0.27 -18.33 -13.85
N SER A 175 -0.46 -17.57 -14.67
CA SER A 175 -0.46 -17.69 -16.13
C SER A 175 0.83 -17.24 -16.82
N GLY A 176 1.81 -16.67 -16.09
CA GLY A 176 3.07 -16.20 -16.67
C GLY A 176 4.26 -16.30 -15.72
N PRO A 177 5.50 -16.36 -16.24
CA PRO A 177 6.71 -16.66 -15.47
C PRO A 177 7.09 -15.59 -14.45
N LYS A 178 6.47 -14.40 -14.51
CA LYS A 178 6.75 -13.29 -13.59
C LYS A 178 5.54 -12.81 -12.78
N VAL A 179 4.42 -13.50 -12.89
CA VAL A 179 3.21 -13.18 -12.13
C VAL A 179 3.20 -14.02 -10.87
N GLN A 180 2.89 -13.44 -9.73
CA GLN A 180 2.64 -14.17 -8.49
C GLN A 180 1.21 -13.92 -8.05
N ALA A 181 0.44 -14.98 -7.87
CA ALA A 181 -0.89 -14.91 -7.30
C ALA A 181 -0.89 -15.61 -5.94
N ARG A 182 -1.56 -15.01 -4.95
CA ARG A 182 -1.72 -15.62 -3.63
C ARG A 182 -3.05 -15.27 -3.00
N LEU A 183 -3.58 -16.21 -2.24
CA LEU A 183 -4.69 -16.01 -1.33
C LEU A 183 -4.18 -15.80 0.09
N ARG A 184 -4.87 -14.94 0.84
CA ARG A 184 -4.69 -14.78 2.28
C ARG A 184 -6.03 -14.95 2.98
N LYS A 185 -6.11 -15.88 3.93
CA LYS A 185 -7.17 -16.00 4.93
C LYS A 185 -6.63 -15.43 6.25
N ARG A 186 -7.29 -14.43 6.83
CA ARG A 186 -6.91 -13.83 8.11
C ARG A 186 -8.12 -13.67 9.01
N GLY A 187 -8.03 -14.09 10.26
CA GLY A 187 -9.16 -14.02 11.18
C GLY A 187 -8.82 -14.27 12.64
N GLN A 188 -9.84 -14.12 13.47
CA GLN A 188 -9.83 -14.46 14.90
C GLN A 188 -11.26 -14.85 15.31
N LYS A 189 -11.41 -15.70 16.33
CA LYS A 189 -12.72 -16.09 16.89
C LYS A 189 -13.73 -16.53 15.80
N ASN A 190 -13.31 -17.39 14.87
CA ASN A 190 -14.10 -17.88 13.73
C ASN A 190 -14.62 -16.84 12.72
N HIS A 191 -14.16 -15.59 12.80
CA HIS A 191 -14.47 -14.56 11.80
C HIS A 191 -13.26 -14.34 10.89
N TRP A 192 -13.50 -14.34 9.57
CA TRP A 192 -12.45 -14.40 8.56
C TRP A 192 -12.59 -13.33 7.49
N SER A 193 -11.43 -12.84 7.04
CA SER A 193 -11.27 -11.97 5.88
C SER A 193 -10.41 -12.69 4.83
N TYR A 194 -10.72 -12.45 3.56
CA TYR A 194 -10.09 -13.13 2.44
C TYR A 194 -9.61 -12.10 1.42
N ILE A 195 -8.35 -12.20 1.02
CA ILE A 195 -7.77 -11.32 0.00
C ILE A 195 -7.06 -12.15 -1.05
N HIS A 196 -7.32 -11.85 -2.31
CA HIS A 196 -6.51 -12.27 -3.44
C HIS A 196 -5.50 -11.17 -3.77
N THR A 197 -4.22 -11.51 -3.83
CA THR A 197 -3.17 -10.59 -4.24
C THR A 197 -2.53 -11.11 -5.52
N ILE A 198 -2.49 -10.28 -6.55
CA ILE A 198 -1.77 -10.54 -7.79
C ILE A 198 -0.62 -9.53 -7.88
N ARG A 199 0.60 -10.02 -8.05
CA ARG A 199 1.78 -9.22 -8.36
C ARG A 199 2.19 -9.50 -9.79
N ARG A 200 2.18 -8.48 -10.65
CA ARG A 200 2.63 -8.58 -12.04
C ARG A 200 3.79 -7.63 -12.28
N PRO A 201 4.72 -7.94 -13.19
CA PRO A 201 5.64 -6.92 -13.69
C PRO A 201 4.85 -5.80 -14.37
N ASN A 202 5.34 -4.57 -14.30
CA ASN A 202 4.85 -3.49 -15.15
C ASN A 202 5.13 -3.79 -16.63
N VAL A 203 4.51 -3.06 -17.56
CA VAL A 203 4.62 -3.20 -19.01
C VAL A 203 6.09 -3.25 -19.48
N HIS A 204 6.99 -2.48 -18.86
CA HIS A 204 8.43 -2.50 -19.17
C HIS A 204 9.28 -3.41 -18.29
N GLY A 205 8.67 -4.19 -17.40
CA GLY A 205 9.35 -5.14 -16.52
C GLY A 205 10.20 -4.53 -15.40
N GLN A 206 10.18 -3.20 -15.24
CA GLN A 206 11.04 -2.45 -14.30
C GLN A 206 10.49 -2.43 -12.87
N SER A 207 9.17 -2.32 -12.70
CA SER A 207 8.50 -2.28 -11.39
C SER A 207 7.45 -3.39 -11.27
N ARG A 208 6.90 -3.60 -10.06
CA ARG A 208 5.81 -4.56 -9.84
C ARG A 208 4.54 -3.86 -9.42
N ILE A 209 3.45 -4.23 -10.07
CA ILE A 209 2.11 -3.81 -9.71
C ILE A 209 1.52 -4.88 -8.79
N GLU A 210 1.08 -4.48 -7.59
CA GLU A 210 0.38 -5.34 -6.65
C GLU A 210 -1.10 -4.95 -6.59
N VAL A 211 -1.97 -5.83 -7.10
CA VAL A 211 -3.42 -5.68 -7.03
C VAL A 211 -3.94 -6.54 -5.88
N LYS A 212 -4.77 -5.95 -5.01
CA LYS A 212 -5.42 -6.64 -3.89
C LYS A 212 -6.94 -6.58 -4.06
N THR A 213 -7.57 -7.74 -4.06
CA THR A 213 -9.03 -7.86 -4.19
C THR A 213 -9.58 -8.53 -2.95
N GLN A 214 -10.55 -7.90 -2.29
CA GLN A 214 -11.30 -8.52 -1.20
C GLN A 214 -12.20 -9.61 -1.77
N LEU A 215 -12.28 -10.76 -1.09
CA LEU A 215 -13.06 -11.90 -1.54
C LEU A 215 -14.14 -12.29 -0.53
N THR A 216 -15.20 -12.93 -1.04
CA THR A 216 -16.11 -13.73 -0.23
C THR A 216 -15.48 -15.07 0.14
N HIS A 217 -16.05 -15.77 1.12
CA HIS A 217 -15.60 -17.13 1.45
C HIS A 217 -15.74 -18.09 0.25
N ARG A 218 -16.83 -17.97 -0.52
CA ARG A 218 -17.08 -18.82 -1.69
C ARG A 218 -16.00 -18.64 -2.76
N ASP A 219 -15.70 -17.39 -3.10
CA ASP A 219 -14.69 -17.09 -4.13
C ASP A 219 -13.29 -17.52 -3.70
N TYR A 220 -12.98 -17.37 -2.40
CA TYR A 220 -11.75 -17.89 -1.83
C TYR A 220 -11.65 -19.41 -2.00
N MET A 221 -12.69 -20.17 -1.68
CA MET A 221 -12.70 -21.63 -1.83
C MET A 221 -12.56 -22.06 -3.30
N ASN A 222 -13.21 -21.34 -4.22
CA ASN A 222 -13.10 -21.61 -5.66
C ASN A 222 -11.67 -21.39 -6.17
N LEU A 223 -11.03 -20.26 -5.81
CA LEU A 223 -9.65 -19.97 -6.21
C LEU A 223 -8.63 -20.88 -5.53
N LEU A 224 -8.93 -21.38 -4.33
CA LEU A 224 -8.06 -22.30 -3.60
C LEU A 224 -7.81 -23.61 -4.37
N ALA A 225 -8.74 -24.01 -5.25
CA ALA A 225 -8.56 -25.16 -6.14
C ALA A 225 -7.38 -25.01 -7.11
N GLN A 226 -6.93 -23.77 -7.38
CA GLN A 226 -5.81 -23.45 -8.26
C GLN A 226 -4.48 -23.25 -7.51
N ARG A 227 -4.37 -23.80 -6.29
CA ARG A 227 -3.13 -23.69 -5.50
C ARG A 227 -1.92 -24.21 -6.29
N ASP A 228 -0.79 -23.54 -6.16
CA ASP A 228 0.46 -24.03 -6.73
C ASP A 228 1.08 -25.07 -5.79
N ASP A 229 1.11 -26.33 -6.24
CA ASP A 229 1.69 -27.43 -5.48
C ASP A 229 3.21 -27.30 -5.29
N ALA A 230 3.90 -26.42 -6.03
CA ALA A 230 5.31 -26.11 -5.77
C ALA A 230 5.52 -25.27 -4.48
N HIS A 231 4.44 -24.80 -3.87
CA HIS A 231 4.47 -24.05 -2.62
C HIS A 231 3.77 -24.80 -1.48
N PHE A 232 4.36 -24.74 -0.29
CA PHE A 232 3.71 -25.05 0.97
C PHE A 232 2.70 -23.96 1.33
N THR A 233 1.58 -24.38 1.92
CA THR A 233 0.69 -23.45 2.63
C THR A 233 1.43 -22.89 3.83
N ILE A 234 1.39 -21.56 4.01
CA ILE A 234 2.04 -20.90 5.13
C ILE A 234 1.01 -20.60 6.21
N TYR A 235 1.26 -21.11 7.40
CA TYR A 235 0.49 -20.81 8.61
C TYR A 235 1.28 -19.88 9.51
N LYS A 236 0.62 -18.84 10.01
CA LYS A 236 1.22 -17.89 10.95
C LYS A 236 0.22 -17.48 12.00
N ARG A 237 0.73 -17.16 13.19
CA ARG A 237 0.08 -16.21 14.09
C ARG A 237 0.67 -14.83 13.85
N ARG A 238 -0.17 -13.86 13.53
CA ARG A 238 0.22 -12.45 13.43
C ARG A 238 -0.20 -11.73 14.70
N ARG A 239 0.77 -11.32 15.51
CA ARG A 239 0.56 -10.46 16.68
C ARG A 239 0.73 -9.01 16.26
N CYS A 240 -0.30 -8.20 16.46
CA CYS A 240 -0.28 -6.77 16.16
C CYS A 240 -0.28 -5.97 17.45
N PHE A 241 0.58 -4.95 17.54
CA PHE A 241 0.69 -4.11 18.72
C PHE A 241 1.22 -2.71 18.37
N LEU A 242 1.05 -1.77 19.29
CA LEU A 242 1.45 -0.37 19.12
C LEU A 242 2.48 0.01 20.20
N ILE A 243 3.56 0.68 19.80
CA ILE A 243 4.58 1.25 20.71
C ILE A 243 5.03 2.57 20.13
N ASN A 244 5.10 3.63 20.94
CA ASN A 244 5.55 4.96 20.49
C ASN A 244 4.80 5.44 19.22
N ASN A 245 3.49 5.19 19.15
CA ASN A 245 2.64 5.46 17.99
C ASN A 245 3.05 4.70 16.70
N GLN A 246 3.93 3.71 16.80
CA GLN A 246 4.37 2.85 15.73
C GLN A 246 3.63 1.51 15.77
N TYR A 247 3.02 1.14 14.63
CA TYR A 247 2.26 -0.09 14.51
C TYR A 247 3.14 -1.23 13.99
N PHE A 248 3.22 -2.30 14.76
CA PHE A 248 4.04 -3.47 14.47
C PHE A 248 3.20 -4.69 14.16
N GLN A 249 3.69 -5.53 13.25
CA GLN A 249 3.14 -6.85 12.95
C GLN A 249 4.23 -7.90 13.14
N LEU A 250 4.07 -8.75 14.15
CA LEU A 250 4.96 -9.87 14.43
C LEU A 250 4.37 -11.16 13.88
N ASP A 251 4.95 -11.65 12.79
CA ASP A 251 4.62 -12.91 12.14
C ASP A 251 5.39 -14.07 12.78
N ILE A 252 4.66 -14.92 13.50
CA ILE A 252 5.19 -16.15 14.11
C ILE A 252 4.77 -17.31 13.21
N TYR A 253 5.73 -17.89 12.49
CA TYR A 253 5.47 -19.01 11.59
C TYR A 253 5.11 -20.27 12.39
N ARG A 254 4.10 -21.00 11.92
CA ARG A 254 3.57 -22.19 12.57
C ARG A 254 3.66 -23.40 11.65
N GLU A 255 3.77 -24.56 12.27
CA GLU A 255 3.65 -25.84 11.59
C GLU A 255 2.18 -26.09 11.17
N PRO A 256 1.92 -26.83 10.07
CA PRO A 256 2.90 -27.44 9.18
C PRO A 256 3.57 -26.40 8.27
N SER A 257 4.89 -26.44 8.16
CA SER A 257 5.67 -25.53 7.32
C SER A 257 6.95 -26.21 6.83
N HIS A 258 7.61 -25.64 5.81
CA HIS A 258 8.96 -26.08 5.43
C HIS A 258 9.92 -25.98 6.64
N PRO A 259 10.88 -26.93 6.83
CA PRO A 259 11.88 -26.86 7.89
C PRO A 259 12.54 -25.49 8.10
N ARG A 260 12.84 -24.78 7.00
CA ARG A 260 13.40 -23.41 7.00
C ARG A 260 12.53 -22.33 7.67
N CYS A 261 11.23 -22.60 7.84
CA CYS A 261 10.31 -21.70 8.55
C CYS A 261 10.13 -22.08 10.02
N LYS A 262 10.68 -23.21 10.48
CA LYS A 262 10.50 -23.68 11.86
C LYS A 262 11.16 -22.69 12.83
N GLY A 263 10.37 -22.18 13.76
CA GLY A 263 10.81 -21.14 14.71
C GLY A 263 11.03 -19.76 14.10
N LEU A 264 10.67 -19.54 12.83
CA LEU A 264 10.87 -18.25 12.17
C LEU A 264 9.90 -17.19 12.70
N ILE A 265 10.44 -16.07 13.14
CA ILE A 265 9.68 -14.91 13.61
C ILE A 265 10.14 -13.67 12.86
N LEU A 266 9.20 -12.97 12.22
CA LEU A 266 9.47 -11.77 11.44
C LEU A 266 8.64 -10.60 11.97
N LEU A 267 9.31 -9.49 12.30
CA LEU A 267 8.68 -8.23 12.68
C LEU A 267 8.59 -7.33 11.44
N GLU A 268 7.40 -6.83 11.12
CA GLU A 268 7.16 -5.85 10.05
C GLU A 268 6.63 -4.54 10.62
N THR A 269 7.09 -3.43 10.07
CA THR A 269 6.65 -2.07 10.41
C THR A 269 6.84 -1.13 9.22
N TYR A 270 6.33 0.10 9.31
CA TYR A 270 6.56 1.16 8.32
C TYR A 270 7.13 2.38 9.03
N SER A 271 8.29 2.86 8.61
CA SER A 271 8.95 4.01 9.25
C SER A 271 9.74 4.81 8.24
N SER A 272 9.80 6.12 8.43
CA SER A 272 10.70 7.00 7.69
C SER A 272 12.08 7.13 8.35
N HIS A 273 12.19 6.79 9.63
CA HIS A 273 13.44 6.88 10.37
C HIS A 273 14.50 5.91 9.81
N THR A 274 15.76 6.30 10.01
CA THR A 274 16.95 5.53 9.62
C THR A 274 17.96 5.54 10.76
N GLY A 275 18.94 4.62 10.70
CA GLY A 275 20.06 4.59 11.65
C GLY A 275 19.62 4.54 13.11
N ASP A 276 20.20 5.41 13.93
CA ASP A 276 19.96 5.45 15.37
C ASP A 276 18.56 5.96 15.74
N ALA A 277 17.98 6.84 14.93
CA ALA A 277 16.60 7.29 15.15
C ALA A 277 15.64 6.10 15.10
N LEU A 278 15.75 5.25 14.09
CA LEU A 278 14.93 4.04 13.98
C LEU A 278 15.10 3.11 15.18
N LYS A 279 16.34 2.90 15.66
CA LYS A 279 16.62 2.04 16.82
C LYS A 279 15.86 2.48 18.07
N ASN A 280 15.67 3.79 18.27
CA ASN A 280 14.96 4.32 19.43
C ASN A 280 13.46 4.00 19.43
N TYR A 281 12.86 3.82 18.24
CA TYR A 281 11.45 3.46 18.10
C TYR A 281 11.20 1.95 18.03
N MET A 282 12.26 1.14 17.92
CA MET A 282 12.11 -0.32 17.89
C MET A 282 11.76 -0.88 19.29
N PRO A 283 10.93 -1.93 19.35
CA PRO A 283 10.58 -2.61 20.59
C PRO A 283 11.82 -3.22 21.27
N LYS A 284 12.31 -2.58 22.34
CA LYS A 284 13.54 -3.00 23.05
C LYS A 284 13.43 -4.36 23.74
N PHE A 285 12.22 -4.82 24.05
CA PHE A 285 11.97 -6.14 24.62
C PHE A 285 12.07 -7.27 23.58
N LEU A 286 12.09 -6.96 22.27
CA LEU A 286 12.33 -7.95 21.23
C LEU A 286 13.83 -8.12 20.98
N ASN A 287 14.29 -9.37 20.99
CA ASN A 287 15.64 -9.71 20.54
C ASN A 287 15.70 -9.69 19.01
N ILE A 288 15.85 -8.50 18.43
CA ILE A 288 15.98 -8.29 16.99
C ILE A 288 17.40 -8.64 16.55
N VAL A 289 17.51 -9.61 15.63
CA VAL A 289 18.78 -10.16 15.15
C VAL A 289 19.37 -9.28 14.05
N LYS A 290 18.57 -8.98 13.03
CA LYS A 290 18.98 -8.17 11.87
C LYS A 290 17.78 -7.68 11.08
N GLU A 291 18.00 -6.62 10.31
CA GLU A 291 17.09 -6.22 9.24
C GLU A 291 17.19 -7.22 8.07
N VAL A 292 16.03 -7.61 7.52
CA VAL A 292 15.87 -8.52 6.39
C VAL A 292 14.89 -7.93 5.35
N THR A 293 14.76 -6.61 5.33
CA THR A 293 14.01 -5.87 4.31
C THR A 293 14.61 -6.16 2.94
N GLY A 294 13.77 -6.44 1.94
CA GLY A 294 14.24 -6.75 0.59
C GLY A 294 14.92 -8.11 0.41
N ASP A 295 15.39 -8.76 1.49
CA ASP A 295 16.10 -10.04 1.42
C ASP A 295 15.20 -11.15 0.85
N PRO A 296 15.57 -11.74 -0.32
CA PRO A 296 14.81 -12.80 -0.95
C PRO A 296 14.63 -14.04 -0.07
N ALA A 297 15.60 -14.36 0.79
CA ALA A 297 15.53 -15.51 1.69
C ALA A 297 14.38 -15.36 2.72
N TYR A 298 14.02 -14.12 3.07
CA TYR A 298 12.90 -13.83 3.98
C TYR A 298 11.65 -13.35 3.23
N SER A 299 11.60 -13.56 1.91
CA SER A 299 10.38 -13.38 1.13
C SER A 299 9.44 -14.55 1.37
N MET A 300 8.15 -14.26 1.58
CA MET A 300 7.15 -15.30 1.83
C MET A 300 7.01 -16.27 0.64
N PHE A 301 7.30 -15.80 -0.58
CA PHE A 301 7.28 -16.61 -1.79
C PHE A 301 8.38 -17.67 -1.73
N ASN A 302 9.64 -17.28 -1.49
CA ASN A 302 10.73 -18.24 -1.41
C ASN A 302 10.60 -19.15 -0.18
N LEU A 303 10.14 -18.61 0.95
CA LEU A 303 9.90 -19.39 2.17
C LEU A 303 8.88 -20.52 1.97
N SER A 304 7.90 -20.33 1.08
CA SER A 304 6.91 -21.38 0.77
C SER A 304 7.39 -22.39 -0.26
N LEU A 305 8.46 -22.17 -1.02
CA LEU A 305 8.90 -23.13 -2.04
C LEU A 305 9.13 -24.52 -1.40
N ARG A 306 8.63 -25.58 -2.04
CA ARG A 306 8.84 -26.95 -1.56
C ARG A 306 10.25 -27.42 -1.81
N GLU A 307 10.77 -27.14 -2.99
CA GLU A 307 12.13 -27.48 -3.37
C GLU A 307 13.15 -26.66 -2.58
N ASP A 308 14.37 -27.20 -2.48
CA ASP A 308 15.48 -26.46 -1.92
C ASP A 308 15.94 -25.34 -2.84
N TRP A 309 16.35 -24.23 -2.22
CA TRP A 309 16.73 -23.02 -2.95
C TRP A 309 17.99 -23.18 -3.80
N SER A 310 18.84 -24.17 -3.49
CA SER A 310 20.04 -24.49 -4.26
C SER A 310 19.73 -25.20 -5.58
N THR A 311 18.58 -25.85 -5.69
CA THR A 311 18.22 -26.69 -6.85
C THR A 311 17.03 -26.16 -7.63
N THR A 312 16.16 -25.39 -6.97
CA THR A 312 14.94 -24.89 -7.59
C THR A 312 15.20 -23.79 -8.61
N LYS A 313 14.59 -23.91 -9.80
CA LYS A 313 14.55 -22.83 -10.80
C LYS A 313 13.48 -21.77 -10.48
N LYS A 314 12.66 -22.00 -9.44
CA LYS A 314 11.58 -21.11 -9.02
C LYS A 314 11.99 -20.11 -7.94
N PHE A 315 13.26 -20.15 -7.49
CA PHE A 315 13.74 -19.18 -6.51
C PHE A 315 13.67 -17.79 -7.10
N TRP A 316 13.04 -16.88 -6.37
CA TRP A 316 12.83 -15.53 -6.84
C TRP A 316 13.87 -14.57 -6.23
N PRO A 317 14.86 -14.07 -7.01
CA PRO A 317 15.91 -13.19 -6.47
C PRO A 317 15.41 -11.76 -6.21
N ALA A 318 16.22 -10.97 -5.51
CA ALA A 318 15.97 -9.54 -5.33
C ALA A 318 15.93 -8.87 -6.72
N LEU A 319 15.06 -7.87 -6.87
CA LEU A 319 15.17 -6.99 -8.04
C LEU A 319 16.42 -6.13 -7.85
N PRO A 320 17.14 -5.78 -8.93
CA PRO A 320 18.14 -4.72 -8.88
C PRO A 320 17.48 -3.44 -8.34
N GLU A 321 18.06 -2.82 -7.31
CA GLU A 321 17.60 -1.51 -6.84
C GLU A 321 17.82 -0.45 -7.92
N GLU A 322 16.86 0.47 -8.07
CA GLU A 322 17.05 1.68 -8.86
C GLU A 322 18.14 2.54 -8.21
N VAL A 323 19.31 2.61 -8.85
CA VAL A 323 20.23 3.72 -8.64
C VAL A 323 19.84 4.81 -9.63
N THR A 324 18.98 5.74 -9.21
CA THR A 324 18.78 7.00 -9.93
C THR A 324 19.98 7.92 -9.69
N THR A 325 21.05 7.73 -10.44
CA THR A 325 22.11 8.74 -10.53
C THR A 325 21.77 9.73 -11.63
N THR A 326 21.45 10.97 -11.24
CA THR A 326 21.63 12.14 -12.09
C THR A 326 23.13 12.32 -12.34
N ASN A 327 23.65 11.64 -13.36
CA ASN A 327 24.80 12.01 -14.20
C ASN A 327 25.36 10.75 -14.87
N GLY A 328 25.28 10.73 -16.20
CA GLY A 328 25.72 9.62 -17.03
C GLY A 328 27.23 9.40 -16.99
N ASN A 329 27.73 8.71 -15.98
CA ASN A 329 29.05 8.08 -16.00
C ASN A 329 28.98 6.70 -15.31
N LYS A 330 29.36 5.66 -16.06
CA LYS A 330 29.51 4.29 -15.55
C LYS A 330 30.66 4.24 -14.55
N VAL A 331 30.36 4.23 -13.27
CA VAL A 331 31.31 3.84 -12.22
C VAL A 331 30.96 2.41 -11.80
N LYS A 332 31.95 1.51 -11.82
CA LYS A 332 31.82 0.15 -11.29
C LYS A 332 31.30 0.21 -9.84
N PRO A 333 30.36 -0.66 -9.43
CA PRO A 333 29.94 -0.69 -8.04
C PRO A 333 31.14 -1.10 -7.19
N THR A 334 31.67 -0.16 -6.41
CA THR A 334 32.47 -0.50 -5.24
C THR A 334 31.51 -1.14 -4.25
N ASN A 335 31.87 -2.33 -3.78
CA ASN A 335 31.15 -3.05 -2.73
C ASN A 335 31.20 -2.23 -1.43
N GLY A 336 30.28 -1.28 -1.31
CA GLY A 336 29.98 -0.57 -0.07
C GLY A 336 28.91 -1.32 0.70
N VAL A 337 29.17 -2.59 1.03
CA VAL A 337 28.50 -3.21 2.17
C VAL A 337 28.95 -2.38 3.36
N SER A 338 28.10 -1.49 3.87
CA SER A 338 28.32 -1.00 5.23
C SER A 338 28.13 -2.22 6.13
N ASN A 339 29.23 -2.90 6.38
CA ASN A 339 29.35 -4.04 7.27
C ASN A 339 29.28 -3.56 8.73
N MET A 340 28.38 -2.62 9.03
CA MET A 340 28.00 -2.31 10.39
C MET A 340 26.95 -3.32 10.80
N GLN A 341 27.46 -4.44 11.29
CA GLN A 341 26.73 -5.37 12.13
C GLN A 341 26.05 -4.54 13.22
N LEU A 342 24.73 -4.44 13.15
CA LEU A 342 23.91 -3.73 14.12
C LEU A 342 23.86 -4.62 15.38
N VAL A 343 24.91 -4.55 16.22
CA VAL A 343 24.99 -5.27 17.49
C VAL A 343 24.02 -4.60 18.46
N LEU A 344 22.85 -5.19 18.63
CA LEU A 344 21.77 -4.62 19.43
C LEU A 344 21.77 -5.03 20.90
N ASN A 345 22.63 -5.97 21.32
CA ASN A 345 22.69 -6.43 22.70
C ASN A 345 24.14 -6.69 23.16
N GLY A 346 24.67 -5.79 24.00
CA GLY A 346 25.86 -6.04 24.79
C GLY A 346 25.48 -6.79 26.05
N HIS A 347 25.61 -8.12 26.06
CA HIS A 347 25.69 -8.85 27.32
C HIS A 347 27.03 -8.52 27.98
N ALA A 348 26.98 -7.78 29.09
CA ALA A 348 28.07 -7.74 30.04
C ALA A 348 28.29 -9.17 30.55
N LYS A 349 29.44 -9.75 30.22
CA LYS A 349 29.95 -10.94 30.91
C LYS A 349 30.39 -10.50 32.30
N GLY A 350 29.77 -11.06 33.32
CA GLY A 350 30.42 -11.26 34.63
C GLY A 350 31.36 -12.45 34.55
#